data_AF-A0A660XR46-F1
#
_entry.id   AF-A0A660XR46-F1
#
_cell.length_a   1.000
_cell.length_b   1.000
_cell.length_c   1.000
_cell.angle_alpha   90.00
_cell.angle_beta   90.00
_cell.angle_gamma   90.00
#
_symmetry.space_group_name_H-M   'P 1'
#
loop_
_entity.id
_entity.type
_entity.pdbx_description
1 polymer ?
#
loop_
_entity_poly.entity_id
_entity_poly.type
_entity_poly.pdbx_seq_one_letter_code
_entity_poly.pdbx_strand_id
1 'polypeptide(L)' 'MKKEVTDQKYKICPNCSFFCSISESDEYCSLCGAKLIDICLNCGESITNPYAQFCKYCGAQYPGRKKDEKKSKREMKF' A
#
# COMPACT_ATOMS: atom_id res chain seq x y z
N MET A 1 7.95 -8.07 -22.81
CA MET A 1 9.24 -7.46 -22.40
C MET A 1 9.31 -7.46 -20.87
N LYS A 2 10.37 -8.09 -20.33
CA LYS A 2 10.95 -8.05 -18.96
C LYS A 2 10.00 -8.10 -17.75
N LYS A 3 9.72 -9.31 -17.26
CA LYS A 3 9.47 -9.54 -15.83
C LYS A 3 10.78 -10.01 -15.21
N GLU A 4 11.69 -9.08 -14.95
CA GLU A 4 12.85 -9.35 -14.11
C GLU A 4 12.34 -9.49 -12.67
N VAL A 5 12.30 -10.74 -12.18
CA VAL A 5 11.97 -11.06 -10.80
C VAL A 5 13.26 -10.91 -10.00
N THR A 6 13.56 -9.70 -9.56
CA THR A 6 14.78 -9.36 -8.82
C THR A 6 14.42 -8.67 -7.52
N ASP A 7 14.02 -9.42 -6.48
CA ASP A 7 13.75 -8.92 -5.11
C ASP A 7 13.20 -7.48 -5.06
N GLN A 8 12.17 -7.21 -5.87
CA GLN A 8 11.71 -5.84 -6.07
C GLN A 8 10.96 -5.42 -4.81
N LYS A 9 11.62 -4.62 -3.99
CA LYS A 9 10.97 -3.89 -2.90
C LYS A 9 10.27 -2.69 -3.49
N TYR A 10 9.13 -2.35 -2.90
CA TYR A 10 8.29 -1.27 -3.36
C TYR A 10 7.99 -0.31 -2.23
N LYS A 11 7.86 0.95 -2.60
CA LYS A 11 7.37 2.05 -1.79
C LYS A 11 5.89 2.23 -2.10
N ILE A 12 5.02 2.14 -1.10
CA ILE A 12 3.58 2.38 -1.28
C ILE A 12 3.17 3.65 -0.56
N CYS A 13 2.13 4.30 -1.05
CA CYS A 13 1.55 5.45 -0.37
C CYS A 13 0.55 4.99 0.71
N PRO A 14 0.64 5.51 1.94
CA PRO A 14 -0.31 5.18 3.01
C PRO A 14 -1.67 5.88 2.87
N ASN A 15 -1.80 6.85 1.98
CA ASN A 15 -3.03 7.64 1.83
C ASN A 15 -3.78 7.33 0.53
N CYS A 16 -3.08 6.83 -0.50
CA CYS A 16 -3.68 6.53 -1.81
C CYS A 16 -3.12 5.23 -2.39
N SER A 17 -3.64 4.82 -3.55
CA SER A 17 -3.23 3.58 -4.22
C SER A 17 -1.89 3.68 -4.97
N PHE A 18 -1.16 4.78 -4.84
CA PHE A 18 0.11 5.01 -5.52
C PHE A 18 1.23 4.12 -4.95
N PHE A 19 2.11 3.66 -5.83
CA PHE A 19 3.30 2.91 -5.46
C PHE A 19 4.41 3.14 -6.48
N CYS A 20 5.65 3.04 -6.02
CA CYS A 20 6.87 3.11 -6.83
C CYS A 20 7.84 2.00 -6.42
N SER A 21 8.82 1.72 -7.28
CA SER A 21 9.93 0.83 -6.93
C SER A 21 10.83 1.50 -5.88
N ILE A 22 11.46 0.72 -5.00
CA ILE A 22 12.40 1.27 -4.01
C ILE A 22 13.61 1.95 -4.68
N SER A 23 13.93 1.54 -5.91
CA SER A 23 14.99 2.12 -6.75
C SER A 23 14.72 3.56 -7.16
N GLU A 24 13.46 4.00 -7.12
CA GLU A 24 13.11 5.40 -7.40
C GLU A 24 13.52 6.27 -6.22
N SER A 25 14.07 7.45 -6.51
CA SER A 25 14.43 8.46 -5.51
C SER A 25 13.20 9.16 -4.89
N ASP A 26 11.99 8.80 -5.32
CA ASP A 26 10.75 9.32 -4.74
C ASP A 26 10.63 8.90 -3.27
N GLU A 27 10.61 9.88 -2.38
CA GLU A 27 10.29 9.71 -0.95
C GLU A 27 8.83 10.08 -0.64
N TYR A 28 8.21 10.87 -1.52
CA TYR A 28 6.87 11.40 -1.35
C TYR A 28 5.98 11.00 -2.53
N CYS A 29 4.71 10.78 -2.24
CA CYS A 29 3.72 10.46 -3.26
C CYS A 29 3.42 11.70 -4.11
N SER A 30 3.61 11.60 -5.42
CA SER A 30 3.33 12.69 -6.37
C SER A 30 1.83 13.05 -6.46
N LEU A 31 0.93 12.19 -5.97
CA LEU A 31 -0.52 12.42 -6.01
C LEU A 31 -1.07 13.13 -4.76
N CYS A 32 -0.52 12.84 -3.58
CA CYS A 32 -1.08 13.34 -2.32
C CYS A 32 -0.06 13.99 -1.38
N GLY A 33 1.24 13.95 -1.74
CA GLY A 33 2.33 14.49 -0.93
C GLY A 33 2.68 13.69 0.33
N ALA A 34 2.01 12.56 0.59
CA ALA A 34 2.31 11.73 1.75
C ALA A 34 3.67 11.00 1.58
N LYS A 35 4.39 10.82 2.69
CA LYS A 35 5.64 10.05 2.70
C LYS A 35 5.36 8.59 2.34
N LEU A 36 6.09 8.06 1.36
CA LEU A 36 5.97 6.67 0.96
C LEU A 36 6.57 5.75 2.02
N ILE A 37 5.99 4.56 2.16
CA ILE A 37 6.46 3.51 3.07
C ILE A 37 6.98 2.33 2.25
N ASP A 38 8.19 1.88 2.56
CA ASP A 38 8.84 0.70 1.97
C ASP A 38 8.76 -0.54 2.88
N ILE A 39 8.32 -0.34 4.12
CA ILE A 39 8.16 -1.37 5.15
C ILE A 39 6.76 -1.37 5.75
N CYS A 40 6.37 -2.51 6.31
CA CYS A 40 5.15 -2.63 7.10
C CYS A 40 5.30 -1.87 8.42
N LEU A 41 4.42 -0.91 8.68
CA LEU A 41 4.43 -0.14 9.93
C LEU A 41 4.10 -0.98 11.19
N ASN A 42 3.57 -2.19 11.01
CA ASN A 42 3.19 -3.07 12.13
C ASN A 42 4.30 -4.04 12.53
N CYS A 43 5.04 -4.59 11.56
CA CYS A 43 6.08 -5.59 11.82
C CYS A 43 7.49 -5.22 11.31
N GLY A 44 7.63 -4.10 10.62
CA GLY A 44 8.91 -3.61 10.08
C GLY A 44 9.39 -4.31 8.80
N GLU A 45 8.63 -5.27 8.28
CA GLU A 45 9.07 -6.10 7.16
C GLU A 45 8.90 -5.41 5.80
N SER A 46 9.85 -5.60 4.88
CA SER A 46 9.85 -4.91 3.59
C SER A 46 8.72 -5.35 2.64
N ILE A 47 8.19 -4.39 1.89
CA ILE A 47 7.05 -4.59 0.99
C ILE A 47 7.55 -5.14 -0.35
N THR A 48 7.35 -6.44 -0.57
CA THR A 48 7.76 -7.12 -1.82
C THR A 48 6.65 -7.15 -2.87
N ASN A 49 5.44 -6.70 -2.54
CA ASN A 49 4.31 -6.71 -3.46
C ASN A 49 3.52 -5.40 -3.31
N PRO A 50 3.52 -4.52 -4.32
CA PRO A 50 2.85 -3.23 -4.24
C PRO A 50 1.34 -3.38 -4.37
N TYR A 51 0.86 -4.52 -4.86
CA TYR A 51 -0.56 -4.84 -4.97
C TYR A 51 -1.15 -5.44 -3.69
N ALA A 52 -0.29 -5.86 -2.75
CA ALA A 52 -0.73 -6.46 -1.50
C ALA A 52 -1.62 -5.48 -0.72
N GLN A 53 -2.75 -6.00 -0.21
CA GLN A 53 -3.62 -5.27 0.72
C GLN A 53 -3.22 -5.54 2.17
N PHE A 54 -2.61 -6.70 2.43
CA PHE A 54 -2.21 -7.15 3.75
C PHE A 54 -0.74 -7.58 3.74
N CYS A 55 -0.05 -7.38 4.85
CA CYS A 55 1.30 -7.87 5.05
C CYS A 55 1.30 -9.40 5.09
N LYS A 56 2.14 -10.04 4.27
CA LYS A 56 2.27 -11.51 4.25
C LYS A 56 2.87 -12.10 5.53
N TYR A 57 3.50 -11.26 6.37
CA TYR A 57 4.19 -11.69 7.59
C TYR A 57 3.32 -11.51 8.84
N CYS A 58 2.79 -10.30 9.07
CA CYS A 58 1.96 -10.02 10.26
C CYS A 58 0.45 -10.01 10.00
N GLY A 59 0.01 -10.06 8.74
CA GLY A 59 -1.41 -9.99 8.39
C GLY A 59 -2.04 -8.59 8.49
N ALA A 60 -1.30 -7.56 8.94
CA ALA A 60 -1.83 -6.20 9.05
C ALA A 60 -2.15 -5.60 7.67
N GLN A 61 -3.24 -4.83 7.58
CA GLN A 61 -3.62 -4.15 6.35
C GLN A 61 -2.67 -2.98 6.07
N TYR A 62 -2.23 -2.86 4.81
CA TYR A 62 -1.47 -1.69 4.41
C TYR A 62 -2.36 -0.44 4.35
N PRO A 63 -1.89 0.69 4.90
CA PRO A 63 -2.62 1.96 4.85
C PRO A 63 -2.81 2.40 3.39
N GLY A 64 -3.91 3.09 3.09
CA GLY A 64 -4.24 3.55 1.73
C GLY A 64 -4.86 2.49 0.84
N ARG A 65 -4.84 1.22 1.25
CA ARG A 65 -5.48 0.08 0.57
C ARG A 65 -6.83 -0.27 1.21
N LYS A 66 -7.59 0.75 1.62
CA LYS A 66 -8.93 0.54 2.17
C LYS A 66 -9.79 -0.05 1.06
N LYS A 67 -10.33 -1.25 1.26
CA LYS A 67 -11.55 -1.65 0.56
C LYS A 67 -12.61 -0.64 0.99
N ASP A 68 -13.31 -0.04 0.05
CA ASP A 68 -14.48 0.81 0.30
C ASP A 68 -15.51 0.05 1.15
N GLU A 69 -15.36 0.09 2.47
CA GLU A 69 -16.32 -0.46 3.43
C GLU A 69 -17.40 0.58 3.74
N LYS A 70 -17.97 1.19 2.70
CA LYS A 70 -19.13 2.08 2.82
C LYS A 70 -20.18 1.75 1.77
N LYS A 71 -21.04 0.76 2.10
CA LYS A 71 -22.50 0.79 1.85
C LYS A 71 -23.21 -0.41 2.48
N SER A 72 -23.20 -0.52 3.82
CA SER A 72 -24.22 -1.30 4.54
C SER A 72 -24.65 -0.60 5.82
N LYS A 73 -25.17 0.62 5.66
CA LYS A 73 -26.24 1.13 6.53
C LYS A 73 -27.29 1.71 5.61
N ARG A 74 -28.07 0.81 5.00
CA ARG A 74 -29.37 1.16 4.44
C ARG A 74 -30.19 1.63 5.63
N GLU A 75 -30.31 2.94 5.79
CA GLU A 75 -31.30 3.53 6.69
C GLU A 75 -32.69 3.01 6.26
N MET A 76 -33.20 1.99 6.95
CA MET A 76 -34.64 1.75 7.00
C MET A 76 -35.18 2.80 7.97
N LYS A 77 -35.59 3.95 7.44
CA LYS A 77 -36.52 4.84 8.15
C LYS A 77 -37.89 4.19 8.06
N PHE A 78 -38.46 3.90 9.23
CA PHE A 78 -39.83 3.46 9.44
C PHE A 78 -40.82 4.57 9.10
#